data_AF-A0A8S2RJD8-F1
#
_entry.id   AF-A0A8S2RJD8-F1
#
_cell.length_a   1.000
_cell.length_b   1.000
_cell.length_c   1.000
_cell.angle_alpha   90.00
_cell.angle_beta   90.00
_cell.angle_gamma   90.00
#
_symmetry.space_group_name_H-M   'P 1'
#
loop_
_entity.id
_entity.type
_entity.pdbx_description
1 polymer ?
#
loop_
_entity_poly.entity_id
_entity_poly.type
_entity_poly.pdbx_seq_one_letter_code
_entity_poly.pdbx_strand_id
1 'polypeptide(L)'
;KRIGDEANNEKVFINVCMSSQINAPREITEEELIEIVKSDDPGRYRVPISLGEPMADLDKHGQACTIFTVIIHPDFYRRAHSSPTFMNFLLTLMYEGLESKYPQF
;
A
#
# COMPACT_ATOMS: atom_id res chain seq x y z
N LYS A 1 17.91 12.09 -33.79
CA LYS A 1 18.42 12.03 -32.40
C LYS A 1 17.54 11.01 -31.68
N ARG A 2 17.99 9.76 -31.49
CA ARG A 2 17.27 8.78 -30.66
C ARG A 2 17.68 9.04 -29.22
N ILE A 3 16.72 9.39 -28.39
CA ILE A 3 16.78 9.43 -26.92
C ILE A 3 15.36 8.95 -26.58
N GLY A 4 15.12 7.65 -26.42
CA GLY A 4 15.62 6.87 -25.31
C GLY A 4 14.78 7.26 -24.11
N ASP A 5 13.76 6.46 -23.81
CA ASP A 5 12.82 6.67 -22.71
C ASP A 5 13.56 6.95 -21.39
N GLU A 6 13.62 8.22 -20.98
CA GLU A 6 13.82 8.54 -19.56
C GLU A 6 12.44 8.43 -18.93
N ALA A 7 12.10 7.23 -18.45
CA ALA A 7 11.06 7.09 -17.44
C ALA A 7 11.45 8.07 -16.33
N ASN A 8 10.63 9.11 -16.14
CA ASN A 8 10.81 10.12 -15.12
C ASN A 8 11.02 9.37 -13.79
N ASN A 9 12.26 9.37 -13.26
CA ASN A 9 12.65 8.56 -12.10
C ASN A 9 12.12 9.22 -10.81
N GLU A 10 10.80 9.46 -10.78
CA GLU A 10 10.11 10.14 -9.69
C GLU A 10 10.06 9.20 -8.49
N LYS A 11 10.82 9.59 -7.48
CA LYS A 11 10.93 8.80 -6.26
C LYS A 11 9.64 8.95 -5.46
N VAL A 12 9.05 7.83 -5.09
CA VAL A 12 7.87 7.79 -4.24
C VAL A 12 8.22 7.19 -2.88
N PHE A 13 7.74 7.83 -1.81
CA PHE A 13 7.77 7.31 -0.45
C PHE A 13 6.35 7.07 0.04
N ILE A 14 6.13 5.94 0.72
CA ILE A 14 4.84 5.61 1.32
C ILE A 14 5.06 5.45 2.82
N ASN A 15 4.49 6.37 3.60
CA ASN A 15 4.46 6.26 5.05
C ASN A 15 3.31 5.35 5.46
N VAL A 16 3.62 4.25 6.15
CA VAL A 16 2.61 3.35 6.71
C VAL A 16 2.36 3.73 8.17
N CYS A 17 1.21 4.33 8.43
CA CYS A 17 0.76 4.76 9.74
C CYS A 17 -0.33 3.83 10.28
N MET A 18 -0.52 3.86 11.59
CA MET A 18 -1.52 3.03 12.26
C MET A 18 -2.48 3.89 13.08
N SER A 19 -3.77 3.57 13.05
CA SER A 19 -4.79 4.24 13.87
C SER A 19 -5.91 3.29 14.26
N SER A 20 -6.27 3.26 15.55
CA SER A 20 -7.42 2.48 16.05
C SER A 20 -8.77 3.11 15.71
N GLN A 21 -8.80 4.27 15.05
CA GLN A 21 -10.02 4.90 14.54
C GLN A 21 -10.47 4.30 13.19
N ILE A 22 -9.59 3.53 12.53
CA ILE A 22 -9.94 2.76 11.33
C ILE A 22 -10.49 1.41 11.78
N ASN A 23 -11.57 0.93 11.16
CA ASN A 23 -12.12 -0.38 11.49
C ASN A 23 -11.08 -1.49 11.20
N ALA A 24 -10.89 -2.39 12.16
CA ALA A 24 -10.08 -3.57 11.96
C ALA A 24 -10.70 -4.48 10.87
N PRO A 25 -9.89 -5.06 9.96
CA PRO A 25 -10.39 -6.10 9.08
C PRO A 25 -10.73 -7.38 9.85
N ARG A 26 -11.60 -8.20 9.27
CA ARG A 26 -11.90 -9.55 9.78
C ARG A 26 -10.59 -10.31 10.01
N GLU A 27 -10.51 -11.07 11.10
CA GLU A 27 -9.37 -11.95 11.31
C GLU A 27 -9.52 -13.21 10.46
N ILE A 28 -8.44 -13.54 9.75
CA ILE A 28 -8.32 -14.73 8.89
C ILE A 28 -6.92 -15.29 9.05
N THR A 29 -6.73 -16.58 8.75
CA THR A 29 -5.40 -17.19 8.74
C THR A 29 -4.63 -16.88 7.45
N GLU A 30 -3.34 -17.23 7.40
CA GLU A 30 -2.57 -17.12 6.16
C GLU A 30 -3.12 -18.05 5.08
N GLU A 31 -3.50 -19.27 5.45
CA GLU A 31 -4.09 -20.24 4.54
C GLU A 31 -5.40 -19.71 3.95
N GLU A 32 -6.28 -19.16 4.80
CA GLU A 32 -7.52 -18.53 4.35
C GLU A 32 -7.23 -17.34 3.42
N LEU A 33 -6.23 -16.50 3.73
CA LEU A 33 -5.84 -15.39 2.84
C LEU A 33 -5.37 -15.89 1.47
N ILE A 34 -4.54 -16.93 1.43
CA ILE A 34 -4.04 -17.53 0.17
C ILE A 34 -5.20 -18.10 -0.65
N GLU A 35 -6.15 -18.79 0.00
CA GLU A 35 -7.35 -19.31 -0.66
C GLU A 35 -8.24 -18.18 -1.20
N ILE A 36 -8.37 -17.07 -0.47
CA ILE A 36 -9.11 -15.89 -0.94
C ILE A 36 -8.46 -15.28 -2.17
N VAL A 37 -7.15 -15.04 -2.14
CA VAL A 37 -6.41 -14.44 -3.27
C VAL A 37 -6.44 -15.30 -4.53
N LYS A 38 -6.47 -16.63 -4.39
CA LYS A 38 -6.55 -17.57 -5.52
C LYS A 38 -7.96 -17.87 -6.02
N SER A 39 -8.99 -17.39 -5.29
CA SER A 39 -10.38 -17.65 -5.65
C SER A 39 -10.88 -16.72 -6.74
N ASP A 40 -12.01 -17.07 -7.37
CA ASP A 40 -12.68 -16.21 -8.36
C ASP A 40 -13.36 -14.98 -7.72
N ASP A 41 -13.36 -14.88 -6.38
CA ASP A 41 -13.88 -13.74 -5.62
C ASP A 41 -12.88 -13.27 -4.54
N PRO A 42 -11.78 -12.60 -4.95
CA PRO A 42 -10.81 -12.04 -4.00
C PRO A 42 -11.41 -10.90 -3.15
N GLY A 43 -12.50 -10.27 -3.63
CA GLY A 43 -13.16 -9.15 -2.95
C GLY A 43 -13.89 -9.54 -1.65
N ARG A 44 -14.00 -10.83 -1.33
CA ARG A 44 -14.59 -11.34 -0.08
C ARG A 44 -13.77 -11.00 1.17
N TYR A 45 -12.49 -10.64 1.02
CA TYR A 45 -11.70 -10.06 2.10
C TYR A 45 -11.38 -8.61 1.79
N ARG A 46 -11.76 -7.71 2.70
CA ARG A 46 -11.52 -6.27 2.58
C ARG A 46 -10.73 -5.78 3.78
N VAL A 47 -9.70 -4.99 3.50
CA VAL A 47 -8.94 -4.28 4.51
C VAL A 47 -9.24 -2.78 4.37
N PRO A 48 -9.84 -2.14 5.40
CA PRO A 48 -9.98 -0.70 5.41
C PRO A 48 -8.60 -0.03 5.44
N ILE A 49 -8.33 0.81 4.44
CA ILE A 49 -7.14 1.66 4.38
C ILE A 49 -7.57 3.11 4.15
N SER A 50 -6.87 4.06 4.77
CA SER A 50 -6.99 5.48 4.45
C SER A 50 -5.79 5.91 3.64
N LEU A 51 -6.03 6.54 2.48
CA LEU A 51 -4.99 7.05 1.58
C LEU A 51 -4.98 8.57 1.67
N GLY A 52 -3.91 9.13 2.23
CA GLY A 52 -3.66 10.56 2.28
C GLY A 52 -3.33 11.14 0.91
N GLU A 53 -3.45 12.46 0.79
CA GLU A 53 -3.11 13.19 -0.44
C GLU A 53 -1.59 13.14 -0.73
N PRO A 54 -1.19 13.15 -2.02
CA PRO A 54 0.21 13.25 -2.40
C PRO A 54 0.81 14.57 -1.90
N MET A 55 2.00 14.49 -1.31
CA MET A 55 2.78 15.64 -0.87
C MET A 55 4.12 15.66 -1.59
N ALA A 56 4.51 16.80 -2.16
CA ALA A 56 5.86 16.97 -2.71
C ALA A 56 6.87 17.22 -1.59
N ASP A 57 8.03 16.57 -1.67
CA ASP A 57 9.15 16.77 -0.74
C ASP A 57 10.50 16.61 -1.48
N LEU A 58 11.61 16.78 -0.77
CA LEU A 58 12.96 16.52 -1.25
C LEU A 58 13.56 15.32 -0.51
N ASP A 59 14.19 14.43 -1.26
CA ASP A 59 14.93 13.33 -0.67
C ASP A 59 16.26 13.80 -0.05
N LYS A 60 17.00 12.88 0.58
CA LYS A 60 18.30 13.18 1.23
C LYS A 60 19.37 13.77 0.28
N HIS A 61 19.18 13.70 -1.04
CA HIS A 61 20.06 14.26 -2.06
C HIS A 61 19.51 15.57 -2.65
N GLY A 62 18.40 16.09 -2.12
CA GLY A 62 17.73 17.28 -2.64
C GLY A 62 16.94 17.03 -3.93
N GLN A 63 16.65 15.77 -4.28
CA GLN A 63 15.86 15.42 -5.47
C GLN A 63 14.37 15.37 -5.12
N ALA A 64 13.52 15.86 -6.01
CA ALA A 64 12.08 15.86 -5.80
C ALA A 64 11.54 14.44 -5.62
N CYS A 65 10.65 14.28 -4.65
CA CYS A 65 9.91 13.05 -4.40
C CYS A 65 8.46 13.33 -4.04
N THR A 66 7.62 12.32 -4.19
CA THR A 66 6.23 12.36 -3.73
C THR A 66 6.06 11.45 -2.52
N ILE A 67 5.43 11.96 -1.47
CA ILE A 67 5.12 11.23 -0.25
C ILE A 67 3.62 10.95 -0.23
N PHE A 68 3.27 9.68 -0.08
CA PHE A 68 1.92 9.23 0.26
C PHE A 68 1.89 8.75 1.70
N THR A 69 0.74 8.86 2.34
CA THR A 69 0.49 8.28 3.66
C THR A 69 -0.64 7.28 3.57
N VAL A 70 -0.39 6.06 4.01
CA VAL A 70 -1.41 5.03 4.17
C VAL A 70 -1.63 4.82 5.67
N ILE A 71 -2.89 4.86 6.12
CA ILE A 71 -3.25 4.55 7.50
C ILE A 71 -4.04 3.24 7.52
N ILE A 72 -3.64 2.31 8.38
CA ILE A 72 -4.29 1.02 8.60
C ILE A 72 -4.58 0.77 10.08
N HIS A 73 -5.38 -0.24 10.40
CA HIS A 73 -5.58 -0.64 11.80
C HIS A 73 -4.30 -1.29 12.38
N PRO A 74 -3.89 -0.96 13.63
CA PRO A 74 -2.71 -1.55 14.26
C PRO A 74 -2.71 -3.09 14.28
N ASP A 75 -3.86 -3.74 14.46
CA ASP A 75 -3.95 -5.21 14.50
C ASP A 75 -3.59 -5.85 13.16
N PHE A 76 -4.01 -5.22 12.07
CA PHE A 76 -3.65 -5.70 10.73
C PHE A 76 -2.16 -5.52 10.48
N TYR A 77 -1.59 -4.38 10.89
CA TYR A 77 -0.15 -4.17 10.79
C TYR A 77 0.64 -5.18 11.62
N ARG A 78 0.22 -5.50 12.85
CA ARG A 78 0.87 -6.53 13.68
C ARG A 78 0.95 -7.87 12.97
N ARG A 79 -0.15 -8.29 12.32
CA ARG A 79 -0.18 -9.52 11.51
C ARG A 79 0.74 -9.44 10.30
N ALA A 80 0.67 -8.35 9.54
CA ALA A 80 1.57 -8.11 8.41
C ALA A 80 3.04 -8.14 8.83
N HIS A 81 3.39 -7.52 9.95
CA HIS A 81 4.75 -7.50 10.46
C HIS A 81 5.25 -8.89 10.88
N SER A 82 4.38 -9.78 11.34
CA SER A 82 4.74 -11.15 11.71
C SER A 82 4.68 -12.17 10.57
N SER A 83 4.17 -11.78 9.40
CA SER A 83 3.87 -12.70 8.30
C SER A 83 4.26 -12.11 6.94
N PRO A 84 5.22 -12.72 6.23
CA PRO A 84 5.55 -12.31 4.86
C PRO A 84 4.33 -12.34 3.92
N THR A 85 3.41 -13.29 4.13
CA THR A 85 2.17 -13.42 3.35
C THR A 85 1.29 -12.19 3.53
N PHE A 86 1.02 -11.78 4.78
CA PHE A 86 0.23 -10.59 5.05
C PHE A 86 0.98 -9.29 4.69
N MET A 87 2.31 -9.24 4.83
CA MET A 87 3.11 -8.09 4.40
C MET A 87 3.00 -7.87 2.90
N ASN A 88 3.18 -8.93 2.10
CA ASN A 88 3.04 -8.85 0.65
C ASN A 88 1.63 -8.42 0.25
N PHE A 89 0.61 -8.98 0.91
CA PHE A 89 -0.78 -8.58 0.68
C PHE A 89 -1.02 -7.09 1.02
N LEU A 90 -0.48 -6.59 2.14
CA LEU A 90 -0.55 -5.16 2.49
C LEU A 90 0.15 -4.29 1.44
N LEU A 91 1.34 -4.68 0.96
CA LEU A 91 2.06 -3.95 -0.08
C LEU A 91 1.25 -3.87 -1.39
N THR A 92 0.66 -4.99 -1.82
CA THR A 92 -0.24 -5.03 -3.00
C THR A 92 -1.44 -4.12 -2.81
N LEU A 93 -2.14 -4.20 -1.67
CA LEU A 93 -3.28 -3.33 -1.37
C LEU A 93 -2.94 -1.84 -1.39
N MET A 94 -1.77 -1.47 -0.85
CA MET A 94 -1.32 -0.08 -0.87
C MET A 94 -1.01 0.38 -2.29
N TYR A 95 -0.32 -0.46 -3.07
CA TYR A 95 0.02 -0.15 -4.45
C TYR A 95 -1.23 0.03 -5.32
N GLU A 96 -2.11 -0.98 -5.33
CA GLU A 96 -3.36 -0.94 -6.10
C GLU A 96 -4.29 0.18 -5.63
N GLY A 97 -4.36 0.42 -4.32
CA GLY A 97 -5.17 1.49 -3.76
C GLY A 97 -4.67 2.87 -4.17
N LEU A 98 -3.36 3.09 -4.17
CA LEU A 98 -2.75 4.36 -4.60
C LEU A 98 -2.88 4.56 -6.10
N GLU A 99 -2.56 3.56 -6.93
CA GLU A 99 -2.72 3.58 -8.39
C GLU A 99 -4.17 3.86 -8.80
N SER A 100 -5.13 3.22 -8.12
CA SER A 100 -6.56 3.42 -8.39
C SER A 100 -7.05 4.82 -8.01
N LYS A 101 -6.57 5.38 -6.89
CA LYS A 101 -7.02 6.69 -6.39
C LYS A 101 -6.31 7.86 -7.05
N TYR A 102 -5.04 7.68 -7.41
CA TYR A 102 -4.16 8.72 -7.93
C TYR A 102 -3.55 8.23 -9.25
N PRO A 103 -4.12 8.58 -10.42
CA PRO A 103 -3.61 8.15 -11.73
C PRO A 103 -2.17 8.58 -12.05
N GLN A 104 -1.59 9.45 -11.23
CA GLN A 104 -0.20 9.90 -11.28
C GLN A 104 0.76 9.10 -10.38
N PHE A 105 0.26 8.16 -9.59
CA PHE A 105 1.05 7.16 -8.86
C PHE A 105 1.50 6.07 -9.82
#